data_AF-A0A6I8W221-F1
#
_entry.id   AF-A0A6I8W221-F1
#
_cell.length_a   1.000
_cell.length_b   1.000
_cell.length_c   1.000
_cell.angle_alpha   90.00
_cell.angle_beta   90.00
_cell.angle_gamma   90.00
#
_symmetry.space_group_name_H-M   'P 1'
#
loop_
_entity.id
_entity.type
_entity.pdbx_description
1 polymer ?
#
loop_
_entity_poly.entity_id
_entity_poly.type
_entity_poly.pdbx_seq_one_letter_code
_entity_poly.pdbx_strand_id
1 'polypeptide(L)'
;MLSLFTITTLLFLHQWVATQATGNCSFNEKYFDNFTLAIVNNTMDLDMVTPRTIPRGLKALIDVQISLDKGKSYQRLFAHVLDTCSIVSSVRTSMFKSWFESMRDHGNFMTNCPVPPGHYFLRNWRLDSQLVPHYLMPGDYRVLAHFFFGKQKTKHEDVALDMDIYALVRKS
;
A
#
# COMPACT_ATOMS: atom_id res chain seq x y z
N MET A 1 10.00 -17.74 -51.13
CA MET A 1 9.97 -16.46 -50.38
C MET A 1 8.68 -16.33 -49.56
N LEU A 2 8.44 -17.24 -48.61
CA LEU A 2 7.22 -17.17 -47.77
C LEU A 2 7.40 -17.74 -46.35
N SER A 3 8.64 -18.04 -45.91
CA SER A 3 8.90 -18.57 -44.56
C SER A 3 9.58 -17.59 -43.61
N LEU A 4 10.02 -16.40 -44.06
CA LEU A 4 10.70 -15.43 -43.20
C LEU A 4 9.74 -14.45 -42.50
N PHE A 5 8.57 -14.18 -43.08
CA PHE A 5 7.65 -13.17 -42.55
C PHE A 5 6.83 -13.65 -41.35
N THR A 6 6.66 -14.96 -41.17
CA THR A 6 5.89 -15.53 -40.06
C THR A 6 6.68 -15.58 -38.75
N ILE A 7 8.02 -15.63 -38.82
CA ILE A 7 8.86 -15.70 -37.61
C ILE A 7 9.04 -14.30 -36.98
N THR A 8 9.08 -13.24 -37.79
CA THR A 8 9.22 -11.86 -37.29
C THR A 8 7.99 -11.36 -36.51
N THR A 9 6.80 -11.85 -36.82
CA THR A 9 5.56 -11.53 -36.07
C THR A 9 5.42 -12.28 -34.75
N LEU A 10 6.10 -13.41 -34.57
CA LEU A 10 6.08 -14.17 -33.31
C LEU A 10 7.04 -13.60 -32.25
N LEU A 11 8.04 -12.81 -32.64
CA LEU A 11 8.95 -12.12 -31.71
C LEU A 11 8.36 -10.83 -31.11
N PHE A 12 7.31 -10.27 -31.72
CA PHE A 12 6.57 -9.12 -31.17
C PHE A 12 5.40 -9.52 -30.25
N LEU A 13 5.17 -10.82 -30.08
CA LEU A 13 4.31 -11.38 -29.03
C LEU A 13 5.06 -11.64 -27.71
N HIS A 14 6.29 -11.11 -27.55
CA HIS A 14 6.67 -10.49 -26.28
C HIS A 14 5.81 -9.24 -26.09
N GLN A 15 4.50 -9.43 -26.00
CA GLN A 15 3.68 -8.59 -25.16
C GLN A 15 4.38 -8.60 -23.82
N TRP A 16 5.02 -7.48 -23.55
CA TRP A 16 5.10 -6.88 -22.23
C TRP A 16 3.72 -7.03 -21.58
N VAL A 17 3.45 -8.20 -21.03
CA VAL A 17 2.67 -8.30 -19.81
C VAL A 17 3.57 -7.61 -18.80
N ALA A 18 3.52 -6.28 -18.80
CA ALA A 18 3.78 -5.55 -17.59
C ALA A 18 2.81 -6.19 -16.61
N THR A 19 3.34 -7.01 -15.71
CA THR A 19 2.61 -7.50 -14.55
C THR A 19 2.22 -6.25 -13.77
N GLN A 20 1.09 -5.64 -14.16
CA GLN A 20 0.34 -4.73 -13.32
C GLN A 20 -0.12 -5.60 -12.16
N ALA A 21 0.75 -5.73 -11.16
CA ALA A 21 0.34 -6.21 -9.86
C ALA A 21 -0.49 -5.09 -9.24
N THR A 22 -1.73 -4.92 -9.70
CA THR A 22 -2.68 -4.05 -9.02
C THR A 22 -2.79 -4.61 -7.60
N GLY A 23 -2.37 -3.83 -6.61
CA GLY A 23 -2.59 -4.21 -5.22
C GLY A 23 -4.07 -4.53 -5.01
N ASN A 24 -4.40 -5.48 -4.15
CA ASN A 24 -5.81 -5.78 -3.87
C ASN A 24 -6.32 -4.84 -2.78
N CYS A 25 -7.53 -4.33 -2.91
CA CYS A 25 -8.15 -3.51 -1.87
C CYS A 25 -9.63 -3.84 -1.69
N SER A 26 -10.09 -3.82 -0.45
CA SER A 26 -11.50 -3.97 -0.08
C SER A 26 -11.83 -2.91 0.97
N PHE A 27 -12.89 -2.15 0.77
CA PHE A 27 -13.27 -1.07 1.67
C PHE A 27 -14.72 -1.21 2.12
N ASN A 28 -15.03 -0.60 3.26
CA ASN A 28 -16.37 -0.55 3.80
C ASN A 28 -17.03 0.77 3.39
N GLU A 29 -18.19 0.68 2.71
CA GLU A 29 -18.98 1.84 2.24
C GLU A 29 -19.48 2.74 3.37
N LYS A 30 -19.45 2.24 4.61
CA LYS A 30 -19.62 3.09 5.80
C LYS A 30 -18.56 4.19 5.86
N TYR A 31 -17.33 3.96 5.41
CA TYR A 31 -16.22 4.91 5.57
C TYR A 31 -15.73 5.53 4.26
N PHE A 32 -15.95 4.87 3.13
CA PHE A 32 -15.46 5.29 1.82
C PHE A 32 -16.54 5.09 0.74
N ASP A 33 -16.78 6.09 -0.10
CA ASP A 33 -17.65 5.95 -1.28
C ASP A 33 -16.91 5.31 -2.45
N ASN A 34 -15.61 5.58 -2.53
CA ASN A 34 -14.72 5.02 -3.53
C ASN A 34 -13.33 4.83 -2.91
N PHE A 35 -12.66 3.77 -3.33
CA PHE A 35 -11.27 3.50 -3.03
C PHE A 35 -10.65 2.76 -4.20
N THR A 36 -9.59 3.33 -4.79
CA THR A 36 -8.82 2.70 -5.85
C THR A 36 -7.35 2.66 -5.45
N LEU A 37 -6.70 1.55 -5.81
CA LEU A 37 -5.29 1.31 -5.59
C LEU A 37 -4.70 0.78 -6.89
N ALA A 38 -3.63 1.40 -7.36
CA ALA A 38 -2.87 0.92 -8.50
C ALA A 38 -1.39 0.90 -8.13
N ILE A 39 -0.70 -0.19 -8.49
CA ILE A 39 0.75 -0.29 -8.36
C ILE A 39 1.30 -0.57 -9.75
N VAL A 40 1.99 0.42 -10.30
CA VAL A 40 2.55 0.37 -11.65
C VAL A 40 4.03 0.72 -11.53
N ASN A 41 4.92 -0.09 -12.08
CA ASN A 41 6.37 0.18 -12.04
C ASN A 41 6.93 0.47 -10.62
N ASN A 42 6.43 -0.23 -9.60
CA ASN A 42 6.81 -0.04 -8.19
C ASN A 42 6.45 1.35 -7.62
N THR A 43 5.55 2.08 -8.27
CA THR A 43 4.91 3.28 -7.74
C THR A 43 3.44 3.00 -7.47
N MET A 44 2.95 3.57 -6.38
CA MET A 44 1.59 3.45 -5.90
C MET A 44 0.81 4.73 -6.21
N ASP A 45 -0.35 4.54 -6.79
CA ASP A 45 -1.40 5.53 -6.89
C ASP A 45 -2.59 5.07 -6.06
N LEU A 46 -3.16 5.99 -5.28
CA LEU A 46 -4.34 5.75 -4.46
C LEU A 46 -5.31 6.90 -4.66
N ASP A 47 -6.59 6.59 -4.75
CA ASP A 47 -7.66 7.57 -4.79
C ASP A 47 -8.79 7.09 -3.89
N MET A 48 -9.28 7.96 -3.00
CA MET A 48 -10.38 7.63 -2.12
C MET A 48 -11.29 8.83 -1.85
N VAL A 49 -12.57 8.53 -1.64
CA VAL A 49 -13.58 9.52 -1.25
C VAL A 49 -14.17 9.10 0.08
N THR A 50 -14.11 9.96 1.09
CA THR A 50 -14.73 9.74 2.40
C THR A 50 -16.02 10.55 2.49
N PRO A 51 -17.21 9.93 2.52
CA PRO A 51 -18.50 10.65 2.58
C PRO A 51 -18.72 11.35 3.92
N ARG A 52 -18.01 10.92 4.95
CA ARG A 52 -18.16 11.40 6.32
C ARG A 52 -16.80 11.47 7.03
N THR A 53 -16.79 12.21 8.12
CA THR A 53 -15.61 12.32 8.98
C THR A 53 -15.18 10.94 9.50
N ILE A 54 -13.92 10.55 9.27
CA ILE A 54 -13.37 9.35 9.91
C ILE A 54 -12.99 9.72 11.35
N PRO A 55 -13.64 9.10 12.36
CA PRO A 55 -13.41 9.46 13.75
C PRO A 55 -12.03 9.00 14.23
N ARG A 56 -11.63 9.51 15.41
CA ARG A 56 -10.45 9.01 16.11
C ARG A 56 -10.62 7.53 16.49
N GLY A 57 -9.50 6.85 16.70
CA GLY A 57 -9.48 5.44 17.09
C GLY A 57 -9.43 4.45 15.91
N LEU A 58 -9.20 4.95 14.69
CA LEU A 58 -8.88 4.11 13.54
C LEU A 58 -7.48 3.49 13.75
N LYS A 59 -7.43 2.18 13.83
CA LYS A 59 -6.20 1.41 13.95
C LYS A 59 -5.82 0.80 12.61
N ALA A 60 -4.53 0.60 12.39
CA ALA A 60 -3.99 -0.09 11.24
C ALA A 60 -3.07 -1.22 11.72
N LEU A 61 -3.41 -2.47 11.39
CA LEU A 61 -2.44 -3.57 11.45
C LEU A 61 -1.62 -3.52 10.15
N ILE A 62 -0.35 -3.21 10.27
CA ILE A 62 0.61 -3.29 9.17
C ILE A 62 1.42 -4.57 9.34
N ASP A 63 1.25 -5.51 8.41
CA ASP A 63 1.96 -6.79 8.35
C ASP A 63 2.89 -6.79 7.14
N VAL A 64 4.19 -6.71 7.42
CA VAL A 64 5.24 -6.66 6.39
C VAL A 64 5.83 -8.04 6.21
N GLN A 65 5.80 -8.50 4.98
CA GLN A 65 6.23 -9.82 4.57
C GLN A 65 7.27 -9.71 3.45
N ILE A 66 8.22 -10.64 3.43
CA ILE A 66 9.22 -10.78 2.38
C ILE A 66 9.02 -12.10 1.65
N SER A 67 9.27 -12.10 0.34
CA SER A 67 9.36 -13.34 -0.41
C SER A 67 10.78 -13.87 -0.45
N LEU A 68 10.93 -15.14 -0.10
CA LEU A 68 12.19 -15.88 -0.26
C LEU A 68 12.26 -16.63 -1.60
N ASP A 69 11.11 -16.78 -2.28
CA ASP A 69 10.95 -17.59 -3.49
C ASP A 69 10.40 -16.79 -4.68
N LYS A 70 10.89 -15.55 -4.89
CA LYS A 70 10.52 -14.67 -6.02
C LYS A 70 9.01 -14.46 -6.17
N GLY A 71 8.33 -14.15 -5.07
CA GLY A 71 6.90 -13.83 -5.01
C GLY A 71 5.96 -15.03 -4.84
N LYS A 72 6.46 -16.27 -4.75
CA LYS A 72 5.61 -17.47 -4.59
C LYS A 72 5.13 -17.70 -3.17
N SER A 73 6.00 -17.46 -2.21
CA SER A 73 5.75 -17.61 -0.78
C SER A 73 6.12 -16.29 -0.09
N TYR A 74 5.38 -15.93 0.94
CA TYR A 74 5.65 -14.74 1.75
C TYR A 74 5.80 -15.12 3.20
N GLN A 75 6.90 -14.70 3.82
CA GLN A 75 7.17 -14.87 5.24
C GLN A 75 7.02 -13.52 5.95
N ARG A 76 6.24 -13.51 7.03
CA ARG A 76 6.10 -12.33 7.89
C ARG A 76 7.44 -11.99 8.55
N LEU A 77 7.85 -10.74 8.41
CA LEU A 77 8.98 -10.17 9.13
C LEU A 77 8.52 -9.57 10.46
N PHE A 78 7.49 -8.73 10.42
CA PHE A 78 6.87 -8.14 11.59
C PHE A 78 5.43 -7.73 11.28
N ALA A 79 4.65 -7.57 12.35
CA ALA A 79 3.32 -6.99 12.26
C ALA A 79 3.05 -6.09 13.46
N HIS A 80 2.54 -4.89 13.22
CA HIS A 80 2.26 -3.90 14.26
C HIS A 80 0.88 -3.29 14.10
N VAL A 81 0.14 -3.22 15.20
CA VAL A 81 -1.09 -2.42 15.29
C VAL A 81 -0.70 -1.01 15.68
N LEU A 82 -1.05 -0.04 14.83
CA LEU A 82 -0.79 1.37 15.00
C LEU A 82 -2.10 2.11 15.20
N ASP A 83 -2.10 3.16 16.02
CA ASP A 83 -3.18 4.14 16.02
C ASP A 83 -2.88 5.19 14.95
N THR A 84 -3.75 5.28 13.94
CA THR A 84 -3.50 6.11 12.74
C THR A 84 -3.35 7.59 13.14
N CYS A 85 -4.20 8.06 14.04
CA CYS A 85 -4.15 9.43 14.53
C CYS A 85 -2.86 9.75 15.28
N SER A 86 -2.36 8.81 16.07
CA SER A 86 -1.10 8.93 16.78
C SER A 86 0.07 9.04 15.80
N ILE A 87 0.09 8.29 14.70
CA ILE A 87 1.11 8.44 13.65
C ILE A 87 1.03 9.82 12.99
N VAL A 88 -0.18 10.30 12.68
CA VAL A 88 -0.39 11.62 12.07
C VAL A 88 0.16 12.73 12.97
N SER A 89 -0.16 12.71 14.27
CA SER A 89 0.26 13.75 15.22
C SER A 89 1.63 13.51 15.88
N SER A 90 2.26 12.35 15.67
CA SER A 90 3.53 12.02 16.35
C SER A 90 4.65 12.97 15.91
N VAL A 91 5.40 13.48 16.89
CA VAL A 91 6.69 14.15 16.70
C VAL A 91 7.86 13.17 16.75
N ARG A 92 7.63 11.96 17.25
CA ARG A 92 8.66 10.91 17.31
C ARG A 92 8.81 10.29 15.93
N THR A 93 10.03 10.35 15.41
CA THR A 93 10.41 9.68 14.17
C THR A 93 10.36 8.17 14.36
N SER A 94 9.58 7.51 13.52
CA SER A 94 9.53 6.05 13.38
C SER A 94 9.48 5.72 11.89
N MET A 95 9.71 4.46 11.52
CA MET A 95 9.56 4.00 10.14
C MET A 95 8.15 4.34 9.60
N PHE A 96 7.11 4.02 10.36
CA PHE A 96 5.72 4.30 9.97
C PHE A 96 5.44 5.81 9.85
N LYS A 97 6.02 6.63 10.73
CA LYS A 97 5.92 8.09 10.62
C LYS A 97 6.60 8.60 9.35
N SER A 98 7.80 8.11 9.05
CA SER A 98 8.57 8.49 7.86
C SER A 98 7.84 8.09 6.57
N TRP A 99 7.23 6.90 6.55
CA TRP A 99 6.38 6.46 5.44
C TRP A 99 5.16 7.37 5.27
N PHE A 100 4.49 7.72 6.38
CA PHE A 100 3.34 8.61 6.36
C PHE A 100 3.70 10.01 5.85
N GLU A 101 4.82 10.59 6.30
CA GLU A 101 5.30 11.89 5.82
C GLU A 101 5.62 11.84 4.33
N SER A 102 6.32 10.80 3.87
CA SER A 102 6.62 10.61 2.45
C SER A 102 5.36 10.45 1.59
N MET A 103 4.36 9.69 2.06
CA MET A 103 3.07 9.57 1.37
C MET A 103 2.36 10.92 1.29
N ARG A 104 2.38 11.70 2.36
CA ARG A 104 1.78 13.05 2.38
C ARG A 104 2.46 13.99 1.38
N ASP A 105 3.78 13.89 1.21
CA ASP A 105 4.51 14.72 0.24
C ASP A 105 4.15 14.39 -1.22
N HIS A 106 3.55 13.21 -1.47
CA HIS A 106 3.07 12.75 -2.78
C HIS A 106 1.54 12.79 -2.93
N GLY A 107 0.83 13.41 -1.99
CA GLY A 107 -0.62 13.38 -1.93
C GLY A 107 -1.22 14.52 -1.12
N ASN A 108 -2.49 14.37 -0.75
CA ASN A 108 -3.20 15.32 0.11
C ASN A 108 -3.77 14.64 1.36
N PHE A 109 -3.14 13.55 1.82
CA PHE A 109 -3.56 12.81 3.01
C PHE A 109 -3.76 13.70 4.24
N MET A 110 -4.64 13.23 5.12
CA MET A 110 -4.99 13.83 6.41
C MET A 110 -3.76 14.38 7.15
N THR A 111 -3.81 15.66 7.53
CA THR A 111 -2.75 16.26 8.38
C THR A 111 -3.10 16.23 9.85
N ASN A 112 -4.37 15.99 10.18
CA ASN A 112 -4.91 16.00 11.53
C ASN A 112 -6.04 14.97 11.67
N CYS A 113 -6.32 14.58 12.91
CA CYS A 113 -7.49 13.77 13.26
C CYS A 113 -8.52 14.58 14.08
N PRO A 114 -9.83 14.39 13.86
CA PRO A 114 -10.44 13.43 12.93
C PRO A 114 -10.31 13.84 11.45
N VAL A 115 -10.40 12.87 10.53
CA VAL A 115 -10.26 13.14 9.08
C VAL A 115 -11.57 13.71 8.56
N PRO A 116 -11.60 14.92 7.98
CA PRO A 116 -12.83 15.45 7.42
C PRO A 116 -13.31 14.63 6.21
N PRO A 117 -14.58 14.76 5.82
CA PRO A 117 -15.06 14.22 4.56
C PRO A 117 -14.32 14.90 3.40
N GLY A 118 -14.01 14.15 2.35
CA GLY A 118 -13.37 14.73 1.18
C GLY A 118 -12.77 13.71 0.23
N HIS A 119 -12.08 14.24 -0.77
CA HIS A 119 -11.31 13.47 -1.73
C HIS A 119 -9.83 13.48 -1.34
N TYR A 120 -9.27 12.28 -1.22
CA TYR A 120 -7.88 12.07 -0.85
C TYR A 120 -7.19 11.21 -1.90
N PHE A 121 -5.94 11.54 -2.19
CA PHE A 121 -5.15 10.83 -3.19
C PHE A 121 -3.68 10.75 -2.82
N LEU A 122 -3.02 9.77 -3.42
CA LEU A 122 -1.58 9.57 -3.47
C LEU A 122 -1.21 9.38 -4.94
N ARG A 123 -0.16 10.05 -5.42
CA ARG A 123 0.29 9.89 -6.80
C ARG A 123 1.76 9.50 -6.87
N ASN A 124 2.04 8.47 -7.68
CA ASN A 124 3.40 8.02 -7.99
C ASN A 124 4.30 7.79 -6.75
N TRP A 125 3.72 7.39 -5.62
CA TRP A 125 4.48 7.21 -4.40
C TRP A 125 5.28 5.91 -4.45
N ARG A 126 6.54 5.95 -4.05
CA ARG A 126 7.37 4.75 -3.93
C ARG A 126 8.02 4.73 -2.56
N LEU A 127 8.25 3.52 -2.07
CA LEU A 127 9.07 3.34 -0.89
C LEU A 127 10.54 3.60 -1.25
N ASP A 128 10.99 4.83 -1.05
CA ASP A 128 12.40 5.20 -1.25
C ASP A 128 13.31 4.32 -0.39
N SER A 129 14.47 3.95 -0.92
CA SER A 129 15.55 3.29 -0.18
C SER A 129 15.86 3.94 1.17
N GLN A 130 15.76 5.25 1.30
CA GLN A 130 16.01 5.98 2.56
C GLN A 130 14.91 5.74 3.61
N LEU A 131 13.70 5.38 3.16
CA LEU A 131 12.55 5.08 4.02
C LEU A 131 12.52 3.61 4.45
N VAL A 132 13.29 2.75 3.78
CA VAL A 132 13.48 1.35 4.13
C VAL A 132 14.52 1.28 5.25
N PRO A 133 14.18 0.84 6.47
CA PRO A 133 15.18 0.71 7.51
C PRO A 133 16.29 -0.27 7.12
N HIS A 134 17.52 0.02 7.55
CA HIS A 134 18.71 -0.77 7.19
C HIS A 134 18.66 -2.26 7.56
N TYR A 135 17.78 -2.65 8.48
CA TYR A 135 17.59 -4.06 8.85
C TYR A 135 16.71 -4.84 7.86
N LEU A 136 16.05 -4.17 6.90
CA LEU A 136 15.33 -4.81 5.81
C LEU A 136 16.28 -5.13 4.65
N MET A 137 16.14 -6.34 4.12
CA MET A 137 16.99 -6.84 3.04
C MET A 137 16.41 -6.43 1.66
N PRO A 138 17.23 -6.35 0.61
CA PRO A 138 16.69 -6.26 -0.76
C PRO A 138 15.84 -7.49 -1.09
N GLY A 139 14.71 -7.30 -1.77
CA GLY A 139 13.81 -8.39 -2.13
C GLY A 139 12.41 -7.94 -2.55
N ASP A 140 11.56 -8.92 -2.82
CA ASP A 140 10.13 -8.71 -3.08
C ASP A 140 9.38 -8.70 -1.74
N TYR A 141 8.62 -7.64 -1.52
CA TYR A 141 7.86 -7.42 -0.30
C TYR A 141 6.37 -7.40 -0.58
N ARG A 142 5.61 -7.84 0.42
CA ARG A 142 4.15 -7.69 0.49
C ARG A 142 3.81 -7.03 1.81
N VAL A 143 3.04 -5.96 1.75
CA VAL A 143 2.54 -5.25 2.93
C VAL A 143 1.03 -5.40 2.95
N LEU A 144 0.52 -6.04 3.99
CA LEU A 144 -0.90 -6.10 4.26
C LEU A 144 -1.24 -5.00 5.26
N ALA A 145 -2.18 -4.14 4.88
CA ALA A 145 -2.67 -3.08 5.74
C ALA A 145 -4.16 -3.30 6.02
N HIS A 146 -4.48 -3.62 7.28
CA HIS A 146 -5.83 -3.88 7.75
C HIS A 146 -6.25 -2.77 8.71
N PHE A 147 -7.19 -1.93 8.27
CA PHE A 147 -7.72 -0.80 9.01
C PHE A 147 -9.04 -1.14 9.68
N PHE A 148 -9.15 -0.87 10.97
CA PHE A 148 -10.31 -1.25 11.76
C PHE A 148 -10.50 -0.32 12.97
N PHE A 149 -11.74 -0.28 13.46
CA PHE A 149 -12.09 0.26 14.77
C PHE A 149 -12.29 -0.88 15.78
N GLY A 150 -12.14 -0.56 17.07
CA GLY A 150 -12.38 -1.51 18.16
C GLY A 150 -11.18 -2.42 18.45
N LYS A 151 -11.46 -3.70 18.72
CA LYS A 151 -10.45 -4.72 19.09
C LYS A 151 -10.38 -5.79 18.03
N GLN A 152 -9.17 -6.00 17.50
CA GLN A 152 -8.91 -6.94 16.42
C GLN A 152 -9.28 -8.38 16.76
N LYS A 153 -9.77 -9.13 15.77
CA LYS A 153 -10.20 -10.54 15.85
C LYS A 153 -11.26 -10.78 16.92
N THR A 154 -12.14 -9.80 17.12
CA THR A 154 -13.28 -9.92 18.02
C THR A 154 -14.57 -9.54 17.30
N LYS A 155 -15.72 -9.86 17.89
CA LYS A 155 -17.03 -9.44 17.36
C LYS A 155 -17.24 -7.91 17.32
N HIS A 156 -16.34 -7.16 17.97
CA HIS A 156 -16.37 -5.70 18.01
C HIS A 156 -15.34 -5.06 17.07
N GLU A 157 -14.74 -5.84 16.18
CA GLU A 157 -13.92 -5.32 15.09
C GLU A 157 -14.83 -4.79 13.98
N ASP A 158 -14.67 -3.50 13.67
CA ASP A 158 -15.38 -2.83 12.58
C ASP A 158 -14.35 -2.47 11.52
N VAL A 159 -14.29 -3.31 10.48
CA VAL A 159 -13.29 -3.21 9.41
C VAL A 159 -13.65 -2.03 8.50
N ALA A 160 -12.65 -1.19 8.25
CA ALA A 160 -12.79 -0.01 7.40
C ALA A 160 -12.18 -0.24 6.01
N LEU A 161 -10.98 -0.81 5.95
CA LEU A 161 -10.21 -0.97 4.72
C LEU A 161 -9.18 -2.10 4.87
N ASP A 162 -9.08 -2.93 3.84
CA ASP A 162 -8.02 -3.91 3.66
C ASP A 162 -7.24 -3.60 2.38
N MET A 163 -5.92 -3.61 2.47
CA MET A 163 -5.03 -3.44 1.32
C MET A 163 -3.93 -4.48 1.29
N ASP A 164 -3.58 -4.89 0.08
CA ASP A 164 -2.47 -5.76 -0.24
C ASP A 164 -1.54 -5.05 -1.22
N ILE A 165 -0.35 -4.70 -0.74
CA ILE A 165 0.59 -3.84 -1.43
C ILE A 165 1.85 -4.63 -1.73
N TYR A 166 2.19 -4.77 -3.01
CA TYR A 166 3.43 -5.38 -3.45
C TYR A 166 4.49 -4.32 -3.72
N ALA A 167 5.71 -4.53 -3.24
CA ALA A 167 6.82 -3.62 -3.44
C ALA A 167 8.13 -4.37 -3.70
N LEU A 168 8.95 -3.84 -4.60
CA LEU A 168 10.31 -4.33 -4.84
C LEU A 168 11.31 -3.37 -4.18
N VAL A 169 12.10 -3.89 -3.24
CA VAL A 169 13.20 -3.17 -2.61
C VAL A 169 14.51 -3.58 -3.27
N ARG A 170 15.19 -2.62 -3.91
CA ARG A 170 16.49 -2.84 -4.55
C ARG A 170 17.63 -2.44 -3.63
N LYS A 171 18.79 -3.09 -3.80
CA LYS A 171 20.02 -2.67 -3.14
C LYS A 171 20.45 -1.31 -3.72
N SER A 172 20.64 -0.34 -2.83
CA SER A 172 21.27 0.96 -3.16
C SER A 172 22.73 0.78 -3.53
#